data_AF-A0A2R6FBA9-F1
#
_entry.id   AF-A0A2R6FBA9-F1
#
_cell.length_a   1.000
_cell.length_b   1.000
_cell.length_c   1.000
_cell.angle_alpha   90.00
_cell.angle_beta   90.00
_cell.angle_gamma   90.00
#
_symmetry.space_group_name_H-M   'P 1'
#
loop_
_entity.id
_entity.type
_entity.pdbx_description
1 polymer ?
#
loop_
_entity_poly.entity_id
_entity_poly.type
_entity_poly.pdbx_seq_one_letter_code
_entity_poly.pdbx_strand_id
1 'polypeptide(L)'
;KGKGAVVNSGYRSPTAVRDRHPSGFEEVRVHNVDDLENVDGDSQAVRIASGVGGRKRERIEDRAEDGDIRVLNPTYEEVEVEVDSEEVAEN
;
A
#
# COMPACT_ATOMS: atom_id res chain seq x y z
N LYS A 1 -4.89 14.55 -38.09
CA LYS A 1 -5.02 14.03 -36.70
C LYS A 1 -5.12 12.52 -36.80
N GLY A 2 -4.29 11.74 -36.09
CA GLY A 2 -4.32 10.26 -36.18
C GLY A 2 -3.04 9.53 -35.79
N LYS A 3 -1.90 10.23 -35.69
CA LYS A 3 -0.59 9.65 -35.31
C LYS A 3 -0.23 9.77 -33.83
N GLY A 4 -1.23 10.00 -32.96
CA GLY A 4 -1.01 10.28 -31.54
C GLY A 4 -0.36 11.65 -31.28
N ALA A 5 -0.34 12.05 -30.01
CA ALA A 5 0.39 13.23 -29.57
C ALA A 5 1.87 12.90 -29.37
N VAL A 6 2.76 13.81 -29.78
CA VAL A 6 4.19 13.73 -29.46
C VAL A 6 4.41 14.30 -28.05
N VAL A 7 5.30 13.66 -27.28
CA VAL A 7 5.62 14.07 -25.91
C VAL A 7 6.14 15.51 -25.87
N ASN A 8 5.61 16.29 -24.94
CA ASN A 8 5.98 17.69 -24.69
C ASN A 8 5.92 17.96 -23.17
N SER A 9 6.58 19.03 -22.71
CA SER A 9 6.61 19.41 -21.29
C SER A 9 5.22 19.71 -20.69
N GLY A 10 4.27 20.15 -21.51
CA GLY A 10 2.89 20.45 -21.11
C GLY A 10 2.05 19.23 -20.70
N TYR A 11 2.52 17.99 -20.93
CA TYR A 11 1.84 16.77 -20.48
C TYR A 11 2.18 16.38 -19.04
N ARG A 12 3.05 17.13 -18.36
CA ARG A 12 3.42 16.82 -16.98
C ARG A 12 2.28 17.11 -16.01
N SER A 13 2.11 16.20 -15.04
CA SER A 13 1.23 16.42 -13.89
C SER A 13 1.73 17.58 -13.01
N PRO A 14 0.84 18.27 -12.27
CA PRO A 14 1.25 19.32 -11.34
C PRO A 14 2.29 18.83 -10.33
N THR A 15 3.24 19.69 -9.97
CA THR A 15 4.36 19.31 -9.09
C THR A 15 3.89 18.79 -7.73
N ALA A 16 2.79 19.33 -7.19
CA ALA A 16 2.28 18.98 -5.87
C ALA A 16 1.71 17.54 -5.75
N VAL A 17 1.29 16.95 -6.86
CA VAL A 17 0.63 15.62 -6.87
C VAL A 17 1.37 14.60 -7.72
N ARG A 18 2.46 15.00 -8.35
CA ARG A 18 3.29 14.08 -9.13
C ARG A 18 3.85 13.01 -8.19
N ASP A 19 3.94 11.79 -8.68
CA ASP A 19 4.55 10.65 -7.99
C ASP A 19 3.79 10.18 -6.73
N ARG A 20 2.59 10.70 -6.47
CA ARG A 20 1.69 10.20 -5.42
C ARG A 20 0.85 9.02 -5.90
N HIS A 21 0.60 8.07 -5.01
CA HIS A 21 -0.34 6.98 -5.25
C HIS A 21 -1.76 7.55 -5.44
N PRO A 22 -2.65 6.92 -6.24
CA PRO A 22 -4.03 7.37 -6.40
C PRO A 22 -4.83 7.54 -5.10
N SER A 23 -4.42 6.89 -4.01
CA SER A 23 -5.00 7.09 -2.67
C SER A 23 -4.54 8.38 -1.97
N GLY A 24 -3.60 9.12 -2.55
CA GLY A 24 -3.05 10.36 -2.00
C GLY A 24 -1.75 10.23 -1.21
N PHE A 25 -1.33 9.00 -0.90
CA PHE A 25 -0.09 8.71 -0.16
C PHE A 25 1.15 8.82 -1.03
N GLU A 26 2.26 9.18 -0.41
CA GLU A 26 3.60 9.06 -0.99
C GLU A 26 4.12 7.63 -0.82
N GLU A 27 4.61 7.02 -1.90
CA GLU A 27 5.04 5.63 -1.88
C GLU A 27 6.49 5.51 -1.38
N VAL A 28 6.70 4.79 -0.28
CA VAL A 28 8.03 4.47 0.24
C VAL A 28 8.35 3.01 -0.05
N ARG A 29 9.50 2.76 -0.69
CA ARG A 29 9.96 1.41 -1.02
C ARG A 29 10.77 0.82 0.12
N VAL A 30 10.35 -0.36 0.60
CA VAL A 30 10.94 -1.01 1.78
C VAL A 30 11.52 -2.38 1.43
N HIS A 31 12.65 -2.71 2.06
CA HIS A 31 13.40 -3.95 1.89
C HIS A 31 13.58 -4.74 3.19
N ASN A 32 13.44 -4.08 4.35
CA ASN A 32 13.62 -4.65 5.68
C ASN A 32 12.79 -3.90 6.73
N VAL A 33 12.81 -4.37 7.99
CA VAL A 33 12.03 -3.78 9.08
C VAL A 33 12.56 -2.40 9.50
N ASP A 34 13.88 -2.20 9.43
CA ASP A 34 14.54 -0.94 9.81
C ASP A 34 14.15 0.22 8.87
N ASP A 35 13.83 -0.08 7.61
CA ASP A 35 13.33 0.92 6.66
C ASP A 35 11.96 1.52 7.07
N LEU A 36 11.22 0.89 7.99
CA LEU A 36 9.94 1.39 8.50
C LEU A 36 10.11 2.49 9.54
N GLU A 37 11.29 2.65 10.16
CA GLU A 37 11.48 3.59 11.28
C GLU A 37 11.33 5.06 10.87
N ASN A 38 11.53 5.38 9.60
CA ASN A 38 11.51 6.77 9.09
C ASN A 38 10.26 7.07 8.26
N VAL A 39 9.24 6.20 8.33
CA VAL A 39 8.01 6.35 7.54
C VAL A 39 6.91 6.97 8.38
N ASP A 40 6.27 8.02 7.85
CA ASP A 40 5.11 8.66 8.47
C ASP A 40 3.81 8.06 7.93
N GLY A 41 3.11 7.26 8.73
CA GLY A 41 1.89 6.53 8.33
C GLY A 41 0.72 7.42 7.89
N ASP A 42 0.69 8.69 8.30
CA ASP A 42 -0.37 9.63 7.92
C ASP A 42 -0.24 10.16 6.48
N SER A 43 1.01 10.25 5.99
CA SER A 43 1.32 10.85 4.69
C SER A 43 1.92 9.87 3.69
N GLN A 44 2.48 8.76 4.18
CA GLN A 44 3.22 7.79 3.40
C GLN A 44 2.61 6.39 3.52
N ALA A 45 2.73 5.63 2.44
CA ALA A 45 2.36 4.22 2.40
C ALA A 45 3.55 3.41 1.89
N VAL A 46 3.70 2.20 2.43
CA VAL A 46 4.85 1.34 2.15
C VAL A 46 4.53 0.37 1.01
N ARG A 47 5.48 0.23 0.09
CA ARG A 47 5.51 -0.87 -0.88
C ARG A 47 6.72 -1.77 -0.60
N ILE A 48 6.45 -3.01 -0.20
CA ILE A 48 7.47 -4.02 0.05
C ILE A 48 8.06 -4.47 -1.28
N ALA A 49 9.38 -4.42 -1.42
CA ALA A 49 10.06 -4.85 -2.63
C ALA A 49 9.80 -6.34 -2.93
N SER A 50 9.64 -6.68 -4.21
CA SER A 50 9.36 -8.06 -4.64
C SER A 50 10.46 -9.07 -4.32
N GLY A 51 11.71 -8.61 -4.11
CA GLY A 51 12.84 -9.47 -3.70
C GLY A 51 12.83 -9.86 -2.22
N VAL A 52 11.91 -9.33 -1.42
CA VAL A 52 11.75 -9.69 -0.01
C VAL A 52 10.97 -11.01 0.07
N GLY A 53 11.58 -12.04 0.63
CA GLY A 53 10.94 -13.36 0.81
C GLY A 53 9.94 -13.39 1.96
N GLY A 54 9.03 -14.37 1.95
CA GLY A 54 7.88 -14.48 2.87
C GLY A 54 8.21 -14.28 4.35
N ARG A 55 9.23 -14.97 4.89
CA ARG A 55 9.67 -14.81 6.29
C ARG A 55 10.00 -13.36 6.68
N LYS A 56 10.55 -12.58 5.75
CA LYS A 56 10.87 -11.16 6.02
C LYS A 56 9.64 -10.28 5.78
N ARG A 57 8.76 -10.66 4.85
CA ARG A 57 7.51 -9.94 4.58
C ARG A 57 6.58 -9.95 5.78
N GLU A 58 6.34 -11.12 6.37
CA GLU A 58 5.53 -11.30 7.60
C GLU A 58 5.95 -10.28 8.67
N ARG A 59 7.24 -10.27 9.03
CA ARG A 59 7.77 -9.31 10.03
C ARG A 59 7.64 -7.83 9.66
N ILE A 60 7.68 -7.52 8.36
CA ILE A 60 7.50 -6.14 7.88
C ILE A 60 6.01 -5.77 7.96
N GLU A 61 5.12 -6.69 7.61
CA GLU A 61 3.68 -6.52 7.65
C GLU A 61 3.21 -6.34 9.12
N ASP A 62 3.65 -7.21 10.02
CA ASP A 62 3.37 -7.10 11.47
C ASP A 62 3.82 -5.74 12.02
N ARG A 63 5.09 -5.36 11.76
CA ARG A 63 5.65 -4.11 12.29
C ARG A 63 5.01 -2.86 11.67
N ALA A 64 4.57 -2.96 10.42
CA ALA A 64 3.86 -1.88 9.73
C ALA A 64 2.45 -1.70 10.29
N GLU A 65 1.74 -2.79 10.60
CA GLU A 65 0.43 -2.75 11.27
C GLU A 65 0.55 -2.13 12.67
N ASP A 66 1.55 -2.55 13.46
CA ASP A 66 1.85 -1.94 14.77
C ASP A 66 2.16 -0.44 14.70
N GLY A 67 2.62 0.04 13.54
CA GLY A 67 2.96 1.44 13.29
C GLY A 67 1.85 2.25 12.62
N ASP A 68 0.66 1.66 12.41
CA ASP A 68 -0.44 2.24 11.62
C ASP A 68 -0.01 2.64 10.18
N ILE A 69 0.98 1.93 9.62
CA ILE A 69 1.54 2.19 8.30
C ILE A 69 0.85 1.30 7.26
N ARG A 70 0.26 1.91 6.23
CA ARG A 70 -0.43 1.16 5.18
C ARG A 70 0.55 0.45 4.24
N VAL A 71 0.41 -0.88 4.13
CA VAL A 71 1.11 -1.69 3.12
C VAL A 71 0.30 -1.76 1.82
N LEU A 72 0.86 -1.29 0.70
CA LEU A 72 0.20 -1.24 -0.61
C LEU A 72 0.10 -2.62 -1.30
N ASN A 73 0.99 -3.54 -0.95
CA ASN A 73 1.03 -4.89 -1.51
C ASN A 73 1.07 -5.93 -0.38
N PRO A 74 -0.05 -6.11 0.35
CA PRO A 74 -0.11 -7.06 1.46
C PRO A 74 -0.08 -8.51 0.96
N THR A 75 0.42 -9.40 1.80
CA THR A 75 0.20 -10.84 1.67
C THR A 75 -1.24 -11.14 2.12
N TYR A 76 -1.99 -11.89 1.31
CA TYR A 76 -3.33 -12.33 1.69
C TYR A 76 -3.25 -13.68 2.39
N GLU A 77 -3.84 -13.79 3.57
CA GLU A 77 -3.97 -15.03 4.32
C GLU A 77 -5.45 -15.47 4.32
N GLU A 78 -5.69 -16.77 4.23
CA GLU A 78 -7.04 -17.34 4.27
C GLU A 78 -7.48 -17.42 5.74
N VAL A 79 -8.49 -16.64 6.11
CA VAL A 79 -9.07 -16.65 7.47
C VAL A 79 -10.45 -17.31 7.42
N GLU A 80 -10.69 -18.27 8.31
CA GLU A 80 -12.01 -18.90 8.46
C GLU A 80 -12.97 -17.90 9.11
N VAL A 81 -14.13 -17.68 8.47
CA VAL A 81 -15.17 -16.81 9.01
C VAL A 81 -16.17 -17.66 9.77
N GLU A 82 -16.18 -17.53 11.09
CA GLU A 82 -17.26 -18.07 11.93
C GLU A 82 -18.50 -17.21 11.73
N VAL A 83 -19.49 -17.74 11.01
CA VAL A 83 -20.79 -17.09 10.83
C VAL A 83 -21.67 -17.47 12.01
N ASP A 84 -21.76 -16.59 13.01
CA ASP A 84 -22.73 -16.73 14.09
C ASP A 84 -24.15 -16.63 13.51
N SER A 85 -24.94 -17.68 13.73
CA SER A 85 -26.20 -17.94 13.01
C SER A 85 -27.45 -17.44 13.76
N GLU A 86 -27.32 -16.45 14.64
CA GLU A 86 -28.38 -16.10 15.61
C GLU A 86 -29.28 -14.89 15.25
N GLU A 87 -29.03 -14.12 14.18
CA GLU A 87 -29.79 -12.87 13.89
C GLU A 87 -30.92 -12.96 12.84
N VAL A 88 -31.52 -14.13 12.58
CA VAL A 88 -32.63 -14.26 11.59
C VAL A 88 -34.03 -14.48 12.17
N ALA A 89 -34.21 -14.40 13.49
CA ALA A 89 -35.51 -14.63 14.13
C ALA A 89 -36.08 -13.38 14.80
N GLU A 90 -36.28 -12.28 14.07
CA GLU A 90 -37.24 -11.21 14.43
C GLU A 90 -37.38 -10.19 13.28
N ASN A 91 -38.32 -10.41 12.37
CA ASN A 91 -39.05 -9.38 11.61
C ASN A 91 -40.37 -9.95 11.09
#